data_AF-A0A9X0BRA2-F1
#
_entry.id   AF-A0A9X0BRA2-F1
#
_cell.length_a   1.000
_cell.length_b   1.000
_cell.length_c   1.000
_cell.angle_alpha   90.00
_cell.angle_beta   90.00
_cell.angle_gamma   90.00
#
_symmetry.space_group_name_H-M   'P 1'
#
loop_
_entity.id
_entity.type
_entity.pdbx_description
1 polymer ?
#
loop_
_entity_poly.entity_id
_entity_poly.type
_entity_poly.pdbx_seq_one_letter_code
_entity_poly.pdbx_strand_id
1 'polypeptide(L)' 'MSYTALGESFQKWDNYYPGCPEDARFVGDFMKLTSRLLEAKKIQNRPAEVGSGLEGVLKGLDRLRKGDVSGVKLVYTL' A
#
# COMPACT_ATOMS: atom_id res chain seq x y z
N MET A 1 -8.53 7.64 8.03
CA MET A 1 -7.98 8.06 6.72
C MET A 1 -6.50 7.69 6.64
N SER A 2 -5.96 7.28 5.48
CA SER A 2 -4.55 6.88 5.38
C SER A 2 -3.57 8.01 5.70
N TYR A 3 -3.96 9.26 5.42
CA TYR A 3 -3.09 10.43 5.60
C TYR A 3 -2.83 10.80 7.07
N THR A 4 -3.72 10.41 7.98
CA THR A 4 -3.62 10.61 9.45
C THR A 4 -3.31 9.30 10.17
N ALA A 5 -2.84 8.27 9.45
CA ALA A 5 -2.53 6.95 10.00
C ALA A 5 -1.48 6.96 11.11
N LEU A 6 -0.63 8.00 11.17
CA LEU A 6 0.35 8.21 12.23
C LEU A 6 -0.21 9.04 13.40
N GLY A 7 -1.44 9.55 13.28
CA GLY A 7 -2.06 10.46 14.25
C GLY A 7 -1.53 11.89 14.16
N GLU A 8 -0.64 12.17 13.22
CA GLU A 8 0.01 13.47 13.04
C GLU A 8 -0.82 14.39 12.14
N SER A 9 -0.76 15.69 12.42
CA SER A 9 -1.32 16.70 11.52
C SER A 9 -0.42 16.92 10.31
N PHE A 10 -1.00 17.28 9.17
CA PHE A 10 -0.25 17.63 7.97
C PHE A 10 -0.90 18.77 7.19
N GLN A 11 -0.10 19.47 6.39
CA GLN A 11 -0.56 20.47 5.44
C GLN A 11 -0.55 19.88 4.04
N LYS A 12 -1.62 20.13 3.25
CA LYS A 12 -1.65 19.77 1.84
C LYS A 12 -2.26 20.91 1.03
N TRP A 13 -1.44 21.51 0.17
CA TRP A 13 -1.75 22.80 -0.45
C TRP A 13 -2.17 23.82 0.61
N ASP A 14 -3.28 24.54 0.41
CA ASP A 14 -3.78 25.55 1.33
C ASP A 14 -4.62 24.97 2.48
N ASN A 15 -4.74 23.64 2.59
CA ASN A 15 -5.57 22.99 3.61
C ASN A 15 -4.72 22.37 4.73
N TYR A 16 -5.10 22.70 5.98
CA TYR A 16 -4.57 22.07 7.18
C TYR A 16 -5.45 20.90 7.61
N TYR A 17 -4.83 19.76 7.89
CA TYR A 17 -5.50 18.56 8.37
C TYR A 17 -4.98 18.24 9.78
N PRO A 18 -5.84 18.32 10.82
CA PRO A 18 -5.44 17.96 12.16
C PRO A 18 -5.16 16.45 12.26
N GLY A 19 -4.25 16.10 13.16
CA GLY A 19 -3.98 14.71 13.49
C GLY A 19 -5.19 14.03 14.12
N CYS A 20 -5.39 12.74 13.83
CA CYS A 20 -6.50 11.95 14.36
C CYS A 20 -5.97 10.75 15.14
N PRO A 21 -6.00 10.78 16.49
CA PRO A 21 -5.58 9.65 17.32
C PRO A 21 -6.37 8.36 17.06
N GLU A 22 -7.64 8.47 16.66
CA GLU A 22 -8.51 7.34 16.33
C GLU A 22 -7.99 6.60 15.09
N ASP A 23 -7.56 7.34 14.06
CA ASP A 23 -6.96 6.76 12.85
C ASP A 23 -5.66 6.02 13.17
N ALA A 24 -4.82 6.59 14.04
CA ALA A 24 -3.59 5.94 14.49
C ALA A 24 -3.86 4.62 15.23
N ARG A 25 -4.85 4.63 16.15
CA ARG A 25 -5.28 3.42 16.86
C ARG A 25 -5.78 2.36 15.89
N PHE A 26 -6.66 2.74 14.96
CA PHE A 26 -7.20 1.82 13.97
C PHE A 26 -6.10 1.19 13.11
N VAL A 27 -5.15 1.99 12.59
CA VAL A 27 -4.06 1.46 11.77
C VAL A 27 -3.15 0.55 12.57
N GLY A 28 -2.82 0.90 13.82
CA GLY A 28 -2.04 0.04 14.72
C GLY A 28 -2.70 -1.32 14.93
N ASP A 29 -3.98 -1.32 15.28
CA ASP A 29 -4.76 -2.56 15.49
C ASP A 29 -4.90 -3.37 14.20
N PHE A 30 -5.15 -2.70 13.07
CA PHE A 30 -5.29 -3.33 11.76
C PHE A 30 -3.98 -4.00 11.31
N MET A 31 -2.83 -3.32 11.45
CA MET A 31 -1.53 -3.88 11.10
C MET A 31 -1.19 -5.08 11.98
N LYS A 32 -1.47 -5.00 13.28
CA LYS A 32 -1.26 -6.11 14.23
C LYS A 32 -2.12 -7.33 13.88
N LEU A 33 -3.40 -7.11 13.55
CA LEU A 33 -4.31 -8.19 13.17
C LEU A 33 -3.88 -8.84 11.84
N THR A 34 -3.66 -8.03 10.80
CA THR A 34 -3.37 -8.53 9.45
C THR A 34 -2.01 -9.23 9.37
N SER A 35 -0.99 -8.75 10.09
CA SER A 35 0.30 -9.43 10.20
C SER A 35 0.14 -10.86 10.74
N ARG A 36 -0.63 -11.05 11.81
CA ARG A 36 -0.90 -12.39 12.37
C ARG A 36 -1.68 -13.28 11.41
N LEU A 37 -2.60 -12.71 10.63
CA LEU A 37 -3.35 -13.48 9.62
C LEU A 37 -2.48 -13.89 8.44
N LEU A 38 -1.52 -13.05 8.03
CA LEU A 38 -0.54 -13.35 6.99
C LEU A 38 0.44 -14.44 7.45
N GLU A 39 0.99 -14.31 8.66
CA GLU A 39 1.87 -15.33 9.28
C GLU A 39 1.17 -16.69 9.38
N ALA A 40 -0.10 -16.69 9.80
CA ALA A 40 -0.93 -17.89 9.88
C ALA A 40 -1.44 -18.40 8.52
N LYS A 41 -1.07 -17.76 7.40
CA LYS A 41 -1.53 -18.06 6.03
C LYS A 41 -3.07 -18.09 5.86
N LYS A 42 -3.80 -17.43 6.77
CA LYS A 42 -5.27 -17.26 6.71
C LYS A 42 -5.66 -16.23 5.66
N ILE A 43 -4.76 -15.30 5.37
CA ILE A 43 -4.81 -14.41 4.21
C ILE A 43 -3.53 -14.65 3.42
N GLN A 44 -3.64 -14.72 2.10
CA GLN A 44 -2.51 -14.94 1.20
C GLN A 44 -2.52 -13.89 0.09
N ASN A 45 -1.34 -13.58 -0.43
CA ASN A 45 -1.23 -12.68 -1.57
C ASN A 45 -1.85 -13.32 -2.83
N ARG A 46 -2.38 -12.48 -3.71
CA ARG A 46 -2.73 -12.91 -5.08
C ARG A 46 -1.45 -13.10 -5.91
N PRO A 47 -1.54 -13.82 -7.04
CA PRO A 47 -0.40 -13.98 -7.96
C PRO A 47 0.29 -12.65 -8.27
N ALA A 48 1.62 -12.68 -8.24
CA ALA A 48 2.45 -11.53 -8.49
C ALA A 48 3.41 -11.82 -9.66
N GLU A 49 3.56 -10.84 -10.55
CA GLU A 49 4.62 -10.85 -11.56
C GLU A 49 5.78 -10.01 -11.01
N VAL A 50 6.95 -10.65 -10.84
CA VAL A 50 8.11 -10.03 -10.20
C VAL A 50 9.11 -9.58 -11.26
N GLY A 51 9.34 -8.27 -11.34
CA GLY A 51 10.41 -7.65 -12.13
C GLY A 51 11.53 -7.11 -11.23
N SER A 52 12.55 -6.51 -11.85
CA SER A 52 13.70 -5.93 -11.16
C SER A 52 13.99 -4.49 -11.58
N GLY A 53 14.64 -3.75 -10.68
CA GLY A 53 15.08 -2.38 -10.88
C GLY A 53 13.94 -1.35 -10.86
N LEU A 54 14.31 -0.10 -10.63
CA LEU A 54 13.36 1.02 -10.66
C LEU A 54 12.93 1.33 -12.11
N GLU A 55 13.76 1.03 -13.09
CA GLU A 55 13.43 1.13 -14.52
C GLU A 55 12.29 0.18 -14.89
N GLY A 56 12.20 -0.97 -14.23
CA GLY A 56 11.10 -1.92 -14.38
C GLY A 56 9.75 -1.32 -13.99
N VAL A 57 9.72 -0.45 -12.98
CA VAL A 57 8.50 0.22 -12.51
C VAL A 57 7.89 1.08 -13.61
N LEU A 58 8.69 1.84 -14.35
CA LEU A 58 8.21 2.68 -15.45
C LEU A 58 7.54 1.84 -16.54
N LYS A 59 8.16 0.71 -16.92
CA LYS A 59 7.59 -0.23 -17.88
C LYS A 59 6.29 -0.87 -17.36
N GLY A 60 6.26 -1.20 -16.07
CA GLY A 60 5.07 -1.74 -15.40
C GLY A 60 3.89 -0.78 -15.40
N LEU A 61 4.14 0.50 -15.11
CA LEU A 61 3.12 1.55 -15.15
C LEU A 61 2.54 1.72 -16.56
N ASP A 62 3.35 1.64 -17.61
CA ASP A 62 2.86 1.70 -18.99
C ASP A 62 1.97 0.50 -19.35
N ARG A 63 2.34 -0.72 -18.92
CA ARG A 63 1.49 -1.92 -19.07
C ARG A 63 0.16 -1.79 -18.34
N LEU A 64 0.18 -1.30 -17.09
CA LEU A 64 -1.05 -1.03 -16.33
C LEU A 64 -1.95 -0.02 -17.07
N ARG A 65 -1.37 1.07 -17.58
CA ARG A 65 -2.09 2.10 -18.35
C ARG A 65 -2.73 1.55 -19.62
N LYS A 66 -2.07 0.59 -20.29
CA LYS A 66 -2.56 -0.06 -21.52
C LYS A 66 -3.62 -1.15 -21.26
N GLY A 67 -3.80 -1.57 -20.01
CA GLY A 67 -4.69 -2.67 -19.65
C GLY A 67 -4.08 -4.06 -19.85
N ASP A 68 -2.75 -4.15 -20.01
CA ASP A 68 -2.02 -5.40 -20.28
C ASP A 68 -1.81 -6.28 -19.02
N VAL A 69 -2.37 -5.87 -17.88
CA VAL A 69 -2.22 -6.53 -16.59
C VAL A 69 -3.58 -7.01 -16.12
N SER A 70 -3.75 -8.32 -16.00
CA SER A 70 -5.00 -8.94 -15.54
C SER A 70 -4.72 -9.98 -14.47
N GLY A 71 -5.46 -9.90 -13.36
CA GLY A 71 -5.42 -10.91 -12.30
C GLY A 71 -4.11 -11.02 -11.51
N VAL A 72 -3.11 -10.18 -11.81
CA VAL A 72 -1.79 -10.21 -11.16
C VAL A 72 -1.38 -8.85 -10.62
N LYS A 73 -0.55 -8.84 -9.58
CA LYS A 73 0.11 -7.63 -9.08
C LYS A 73 1.53 -7.55 -9.66
N LEU A 74 1.88 -6.43 -10.30
CA LEU A 74 3.27 -6.15 -10.64
C LEU A 74 4.06 -5.77 -9.38
N VAL A 75 5.18 -6.45 -9.14
CA VAL A 75 6.08 -6.25 -8.00
C VAL A 75 7.50 -6.09 -8.53
N TYR A 76 8.27 -5.14 -8.01
CA TYR A 76 9.64 -4.87 -8.45
C TYR A 76 10.60 -4.92 -7.27
N THR A 77 11.69 -5.67 -7.44
CA THR A 77 12.77 -5.77 -6.44
C THR A 77 13.97 -4.91 -6.88
N LEU A 78 14.71 -4.39 -5.90
CA LEU A 78 15.99 -3.71 -6.12
C LEU A 78 17.14 -4.71 -6.23
#